data_AF-A0A535V5I6-F1
#
_entry.id   AF-A0A535V5I6-F1
#
_cell.length_a   1.000
_cell.length_b   1.000
_cell.length_c   1.000
_cell.angle_alpha   90.00
_cell.angle_beta   90.00
_cell.angle_gamma   90.00
#
_symmetry.space_group_name_H-M   'P 1'
#
loop_
_entity.id
_entity.type
_entity.pdbx_description
1 polymer ?
#
loop_
_entity_poly.entity_id
_entity_poly.type
_entity_poly.pdbx_seq_one_letter_code
_entity_poly.pdbx_strand_id
1 'polypeptide(L)'
;MDQLDKGVQHSTSAISSASINGGVASSPGNNVATTKVELTLRDRFEIVMKAYSASLLAVGVMMPVFASLVAAGLYLFHTSLDRVTSAILNAGAFNALVFSSLFTGALWLVVSIPFCYLCTARNANPGNYTRLHSRLHQLQASLGLKNDVDVPSEEFNSIMKAAGFDRESDRHTWSVVQEAYVCHMDICRRLKSFPAGLVWNTGTGYNSAWTLLHHAEEAMIEVTDVDTALRGAKHDFLAIQGSQIDSKDGLLADVIRAVAVLKLPPDEAEEYLKNQQPGKMPVTLSQLTELIHHSSGAVSNKGVENAHPKTEAEAAARITLREVRSTLNSFRDNRWEGFVRQRGRLLRAIAVTGIVTYVSICFVLASGPPPDFILAATLFYIVGAIAGLFVRFYHESRSSTPVDDFGLTTIRLLAIPLLSGLAGMWGALLVILLPDLAFQFSSQVSTAALQSSIAKGLNDIQYLLSPQFLLAAAVFGATPNLVIQGLQRRAEEYASELKSSTASVTQASGVKA
;
A
#
# COMPACT_ATOMS: atom_id res chain seq x y z
N MET A 1 -31.08 -6.31 59.02
CA MET A 1 -30.58 -4.95 59.25
C MET A 1 -30.05 -4.34 57.97
N ASP A 2 -30.85 -3.77 57.06
CA ASP A 2 -32.26 -3.97 56.64
C ASP A 2 -32.35 -3.32 55.24
N GLN A 3 -33.06 -3.88 54.25
CA GLN A 3 -34.45 -3.54 53.90
C GLN A 3 -34.85 -2.09 54.27
N LEU A 4 -35.36 -1.23 53.39
CA LEU A 4 -36.62 -1.32 52.63
C LEU A 4 -36.55 -0.23 51.50
N ASP A 5 -37.07 -0.41 50.28
CA ASP A 5 -38.50 -0.33 49.86
C ASP A 5 -39.02 1.15 49.80
N LYS A 6 -39.94 1.63 48.94
CA LYS A 6 -40.84 1.01 47.94
C LYS A 6 -41.42 2.10 46.99
N GLY A 7 -42.13 1.68 45.93
CA GLY A 7 -43.10 2.52 45.17
C GLY A 7 -42.55 3.03 43.83
N VAL A 8 -43.02 2.63 42.64
CA VAL A 8 -44.29 2.02 42.16
C VAL A 8 -45.52 2.88 42.38
N GLN A 9 -46.03 3.46 41.28
CA GLN A 9 -47.48 3.61 41.05
C GLN A 9 -47.82 3.58 39.54
N HIS A 10 -48.93 2.91 39.22
CA HIS A 10 -49.49 2.72 37.87
C HIS A 10 -50.53 3.79 37.52
N SER A 11 -50.74 4.00 36.21
CA SER A 11 -52.01 4.40 35.56
C SER A 11 -51.82 4.13 34.03
N THR A 12 -52.51 3.25 33.29
CA THR A 12 -53.96 3.10 32.98
C THR A 12 -54.65 4.44 32.73
N SER A 13 -55.36 4.71 31.62
CA SER A 13 -55.91 3.89 30.51
C SER A 13 -56.06 4.80 29.23
N ALA A 14 -56.72 4.51 28.10
CA ALA A 14 -57.70 3.47 27.74
C ALA A 14 -57.84 3.21 26.21
N ILE A 15 -58.20 1.97 25.85
CA ILE A 15 -59.33 1.56 24.97
C ILE A 15 -59.63 2.37 23.68
N SER A 16 -59.56 1.68 22.52
CA SER A 16 -60.61 1.77 21.49
C SER A 16 -60.72 0.47 20.67
N SER A 17 -61.89 -0.17 20.77
CA SER A 17 -62.47 -1.17 19.86
C SER A 17 -62.82 -0.56 18.50
N ALA A 18 -63.18 -1.27 17.42
CA ALA A 18 -63.03 -2.66 16.96
C ALA A 18 -63.50 -2.70 15.48
N SER A 19 -63.09 -3.69 14.69
CA SER A 19 -63.91 -4.20 13.57
C SER A 19 -63.43 -5.58 13.11
N ILE A 20 -64.39 -6.47 12.85
CA ILE A 20 -64.20 -7.83 12.36
C ILE A 20 -64.70 -7.87 10.91
N ASN A 21 -63.92 -8.41 9.96
CA ASN A 21 -64.43 -9.33 8.94
C ASN A 21 -63.38 -9.90 7.97
N GLY A 22 -63.63 -11.13 7.53
CA GLY A 22 -63.32 -11.61 6.18
C GLY A 22 -61.86 -11.95 5.87
N GLY A 23 -61.46 -13.20 6.08
CA GLY A 23 -60.18 -13.71 5.58
C GLY A 23 -60.25 -14.23 4.13
N VAL A 24 -59.11 -14.23 3.44
CA VAL A 24 -58.74 -15.19 2.39
C VAL A 24 -57.24 -15.46 2.55
N ALA A 25 -56.82 -16.72 2.44
CA ALA A 25 -55.43 -17.10 2.54
C ALA A 25 -54.62 -16.63 1.31
N SER A 26 -53.46 -16.02 1.55
CA SER A 26 -52.42 -15.84 0.52
C SER A 26 -51.04 -16.11 1.12
N SER A 27 -50.19 -16.73 0.30
CA SER A 27 -48.88 -17.30 0.65
C SER A 27 -47.93 -16.28 1.33
N PRO A 28 -47.10 -16.70 2.32
CA PRO A 28 -46.01 -15.87 2.81
C PRO A 28 -44.90 -15.79 1.74
N GLY A 29 -45.06 -14.84 0.83
CA GLY A 29 -44.02 -14.47 -0.13
C GLY A 29 -42.79 -13.91 0.59
N ASN A 30 -41.61 -14.44 0.25
CA ASN A 30 -40.32 -14.05 0.82
C ASN A 30 -39.95 -12.59 0.49
N ASN A 31 -40.48 -11.65 1.27
CA ASN A 31 -39.99 -10.27 1.30
C ASN A 31 -38.78 -10.19 2.21
N VAL A 32 -37.64 -10.74 1.76
CA VAL A 32 -36.33 -10.43 2.34
C VAL A 32 -36.04 -8.97 2.00
N ALA A 33 -36.51 -8.08 2.86
CA ALA A 33 -36.16 -6.67 2.80
C ALA A 33 -34.64 -6.56 2.95
N THR A 34 -33.96 -6.12 1.91
CA THR A 34 -32.53 -5.78 1.99
C THR A 34 -32.41 -4.54 2.86
N THR A 35 -32.24 -4.75 4.17
CA THR A 35 -31.96 -3.71 5.17
C THR A 35 -30.59 -3.11 4.86
N LYS A 36 -30.54 -2.19 3.89
CA LYS A 36 -29.45 -1.24 3.77
C LYS A 36 -29.36 -0.53 5.12
N VAL A 37 -28.27 -0.78 5.84
CA VAL A 37 -27.94 -0.03 7.05
C VAL A 37 -27.83 1.43 6.62
N GLU A 38 -28.84 2.23 6.95
CA GLU A 38 -28.80 3.66 6.68
C GLU A 38 -27.76 4.30 7.60
N LEU A 39 -26.54 4.42 7.09
CA LEU A 39 -25.45 5.17 7.71
C LEU A 39 -25.99 6.53 8.15
N THR A 40 -26.01 6.75 9.46
CA THR A 40 -26.58 7.94 10.06
C THR A 40 -25.79 9.17 9.60
N LEU A 41 -26.38 10.36 9.69
CA LEU A 41 -25.68 11.60 9.36
C LEU A 41 -24.40 11.77 10.19
N ARG A 42 -24.37 11.24 11.42
CA ARG A 42 -23.20 11.18 12.29
C ARG A 42 -22.10 10.30 11.71
N ASP A 43 -22.42 9.09 11.27
CA ASP A 43 -21.43 8.15 10.70
C ASP A 43 -20.82 8.73 9.41
N ARG A 44 -21.65 9.33 8.55
CA ARG A 44 -21.19 10.01 7.33
C ARG A 44 -20.24 11.17 7.65
N PHE A 45 -20.58 11.98 8.66
CA PHE A 45 -19.71 13.07 9.12
C PHE A 45 -18.39 12.54 9.67
N GLU A 46 -18.40 11.48 10.49
CA GLU A 46 -17.18 10.87 11.03
C GLU A 46 -16.27 10.31 9.92
N ILE A 47 -16.84 9.68 8.89
CA ILE A 47 -16.09 9.21 7.71
C ILE A 47 -15.43 10.38 6.97
N VAL A 48 -16.17 11.48 6.74
CA VAL A 48 -15.63 12.68 6.07
C VAL A 48 -14.53 13.32 6.92
N MET A 49 -14.69 13.41 8.24
CA MET A 49 -13.67 13.95 9.14
C MET A 49 -12.41 13.07 9.18
N LYS A 50 -12.55 11.74 9.19
CA LYS A 50 -11.41 10.80 9.07
C LYS A 50 -10.71 10.90 7.71
N ALA A 51 -11.47 11.09 6.62
CA ALA A 51 -10.93 11.33 5.29
C ALA A 51 -10.16 12.66 5.21
N TYR A 52 -10.71 13.73 5.81
CA TYR A 52 -10.10 15.07 5.84
C TYR A 52 -8.86 15.13 6.72
N SER A 53 -8.87 14.51 7.91
CA SER A 53 -7.66 14.43 8.73
C SER A 53 -6.55 13.61 8.05
N ALA A 54 -6.91 12.54 7.33
CA ALA A 54 -5.97 11.76 6.55
C ALA A 54 -5.41 12.52 5.34
N SER A 55 -6.23 13.29 4.62
CA SER A 55 -5.78 14.12 3.50
C SER A 55 -4.93 15.29 3.96
N LEU A 56 -5.29 15.94 5.06
CA LEU A 56 -4.53 17.01 5.69
C LEU A 56 -3.11 16.55 6.03
N LEU A 57 -2.97 15.38 6.67
CA LEU A 57 -1.65 14.78 6.96
C LEU A 57 -0.88 14.39 5.69
N ALA A 58 -1.57 13.86 4.67
CA ALA A 58 -0.94 13.44 3.42
C ALA A 58 -0.39 14.62 2.60
N VAL A 59 -1.17 15.69 2.46
CA VAL A 59 -0.76 16.93 1.78
C VAL A 59 0.24 17.70 2.66
N GLY A 60 0.10 17.62 3.99
CA GLY A 60 0.95 18.30 4.96
C GLY A 60 2.44 17.98 4.84
N VAL A 61 2.79 16.76 4.42
CA VAL A 61 4.17 16.34 4.08
C VAL A 61 4.83 17.27 3.05
N MET A 62 4.04 17.80 2.11
CA MET A 62 4.51 18.68 1.04
C MET A 62 4.47 20.16 1.41
N MET A 63 3.75 20.53 2.46
CA MET A 63 3.42 21.93 2.70
C MET A 63 4.62 22.85 2.96
N PRO A 64 5.68 22.43 3.70
CA PRO A 64 6.87 23.25 3.88
C PRO A 64 7.57 23.64 2.56
N VAL A 65 7.51 22.77 1.54
CA VAL A 65 8.05 23.07 0.21
C VAL A 65 7.25 24.18 -0.45
N PHE A 66 5.92 24.02 -0.51
CA PHE A 66 5.04 25.06 -1.07
C PHE A 66 5.16 26.37 -0.28
N ALA A 67 5.31 26.31 1.04
CA ALA A 67 5.59 27.46 1.89
C ALA A 67 6.86 28.21 1.45
N SER A 68 7.94 27.48 1.17
CA SER A 68 9.22 28.08 0.73
C SER A 68 9.10 28.74 -0.66
N LEU A 69 8.40 28.10 -1.61
CA LEU A 69 8.16 28.66 -2.94
C LEU A 69 7.28 29.91 -2.89
N VAL A 70 6.22 29.90 -2.07
CA VAL A 70 5.33 31.06 -1.86
C VAL A 70 6.08 32.19 -1.16
N ALA A 71 6.93 31.91 -0.17
CA ALA A 71 7.75 32.91 0.50
C ALA A 71 8.75 33.59 -0.45
N ALA A 72 9.47 32.80 -1.27
CA ALA A 72 10.37 33.32 -2.30
C ALA A 72 9.61 34.19 -3.32
N GLY A 73 8.48 33.70 -3.84
CA GLY A 73 7.66 34.40 -4.81
C GLY A 73 7.09 35.72 -4.28
N LEU A 74 6.55 35.74 -3.06
CA LEU A 74 6.03 36.96 -2.43
C LEU A 74 7.14 37.98 -2.13
N TYR A 75 8.34 37.54 -1.76
CA TYR A 75 9.48 38.43 -1.56
C TYR A 75 9.92 39.14 -2.85
N LEU A 76 10.06 38.37 -3.95
CA LEU A 76 10.37 38.90 -5.28
C LEU A 76 9.25 39.79 -5.83
N PHE A 77 7.98 39.43 -5.58
CA PHE A 77 6.84 40.24 -6.00
C PHE A 77 6.76 41.57 -5.24
N HIS A 78 6.90 41.55 -3.91
CA HIS A 78 6.83 42.75 -3.08
C HIS A 78 7.95 43.75 -3.42
N THR A 79 9.19 43.28 -3.58
CA THR A 79 10.34 44.12 -4.00
C THR A 79 10.23 44.66 -5.43
N SER A 80 9.38 44.06 -6.29
CA SER A 80 9.03 44.63 -7.60
C SER A 80 7.97 45.72 -7.51
N LEU A 81 6.99 45.57 -6.60
CA LEU A 81 5.87 46.49 -6.43
C LEU A 81 6.24 47.78 -5.67
N ASP A 82 7.16 47.68 -4.71
CA ASP A 82 7.61 48.80 -3.88
C ASP A 82 8.37 49.88 -4.67
N ARG A 83 8.84 49.56 -5.89
CA ARG A 83 9.32 50.54 -6.88
C ARG A 83 8.21 51.46 -7.43
N VAL A 84 6.94 51.17 -7.13
CA VAL A 84 5.76 51.87 -7.65
C VAL A 84 4.85 52.42 -6.54
N THR A 85 4.79 51.79 -5.36
CA THR A 85 3.78 52.12 -4.31
C THR A 85 4.30 52.20 -2.87
N SER A 86 5.42 52.92 -2.66
CA SER A 86 6.15 53.05 -1.39
C SER A 86 5.47 53.80 -0.22
N ALA A 87 4.13 53.85 -0.18
CA ALA A 87 3.36 54.67 0.78
C ALA A 87 2.37 53.91 1.69
N ILE A 88 1.97 52.67 1.36
CA ILE A 88 0.88 51.95 2.07
C ILE A 88 1.35 50.64 2.72
N LEU A 89 2.42 50.02 2.23
CA LEU A 89 2.97 48.77 2.76
C LEU A 89 4.39 48.97 3.31
N ASN A 90 4.54 49.84 4.32
CA ASN A 90 5.79 49.98 5.07
C ASN A 90 5.97 48.78 6.02
N ALA A 91 6.20 47.61 5.40
CA ALA A 91 5.90 46.29 5.94
C ALA A 91 7.05 45.33 5.56
N GLY A 92 8.19 45.46 6.24
CA GLY A 92 9.43 44.77 5.90
C GLY A 92 9.36 43.23 5.86
N ALA A 93 10.48 42.57 5.54
CA ALA A 93 10.57 41.14 5.22
C ALA A 93 9.81 40.18 6.18
N PHE A 94 9.68 40.53 7.46
CA PHE A 94 8.85 39.83 8.43
C PHE A 94 7.38 39.66 7.99
N ASN A 95 6.76 40.70 7.42
CA ASN A 95 5.37 40.64 6.98
C ASN A 95 5.22 39.73 5.74
N ALA A 96 6.20 39.72 4.82
CA ALA A 96 6.22 38.76 3.71
C ALA A 96 6.22 37.31 4.21
N LEU A 97 7.00 37.00 5.26
CA LEU A 97 7.03 35.68 5.91
C LEU A 97 5.71 35.33 6.63
N VAL A 98 5.08 36.29 7.31
CA VAL A 98 3.77 36.07 7.97
C VAL A 98 2.68 35.83 6.92
N PHE A 99 2.59 36.67 5.88
CA PHE A 99 1.63 36.51 4.80
C PHE A 99 1.85 35.22 4.01
N SER A 100 3.09 34.84 3.69
CA SER A 100 3.38 33.57 3.02
C SER A 100 2.93 32.37 3.87
N SER A 101 3.19 32.41 5.17
CA SER A 101 2.80 31.35 6.12
C SER A 101 1.29 31.21 6.23
N LEU A 102 0.56 32.33 6.38
CA LEU A 102 -0.89 32.35 6.49
C LEU A 102 -1.57 31.93 5.18
N PHE A 103 -1.11 32.44 4.04
CA PHE A 103 -1.62 32.06 2.72
C PHE A 103 -1.41 30.58 2.44
N THR A 104 -0.21 30.07 2.72
CA THR A 104 0.13 28.65 2.65
C THR A 104 -0.78 27.82 3.56
N GLY A 105 -0.96 28.22 4.82
CA GLY A 105 -1.85 27.52 5.76
C GLY A 105 -3.30 27.45 5.28
N ALA A 106 -3.83 28.56 4.74
CA ALA A 106 -5.16 28.59 4.14
C ALA A 106 -5.26 27.69 2.90
N LEU A 107 -4.28 27.75 2.00
CA LEU A 107 -4.19 26.90 0.81
C LEU A 107 -4.12 25.41 1.18
N TRP A 108 -3.40 25.05 2.24
CA TRP A 108 -3.31 23.67 2.74
C TRP A 108 -4.69 23.13 3.16
N LEU A 109 -5.46 23.91 3.92
CA LEU A 109 -6.79 23.53 4.37
C LEU A 109 -7.76 23.34 3.20
N VAL A 110 -7.67 24.19 2.17
CA VAL A 110 -8.51 24.12 0.96
C VAL A 110 -8.10 22.95 0.06
N VAL A 111 -6.81 22.79 -0.24
CA VAL A 111 -6.28 21.69 -1.09
C VAL A 111 -6.54 20.32 -0.45
N SER A 112 -6.59 20.22 0.88
CA SER A 112 -6.92 18.96 1.57
C SER A 112 -8.35 18.47 1.32
N ILE A 113 -9.28 19.34 0.91
CA ILE A 113 -10.69 18.99 0.63
C ILE A 113 -10.81 17.99 -0.55
N PRO A 114 -10.35 18.29 -1.79
CA PRO A 114 -10.42 17.32 -2.89
C PRO A 114 -9.59 16.04 -2.60
N PHE A 115 -8.50 16.14 -1.84
CA PHE A 115 -7.69 14.98 -1.46
C PHE A 115 -8.39 14.02 -0.46
N CYS A 116 -9.50 14.43 0.18
CA CYS A 116 -10.33 13.52 0.98
C CYS A 116 -10.80 12.32 0.17
N TYR A 117 -11.17 12.55 -1.10
CA TYR A 117 -11.66 11.52 -2.02
C TYR A 117 -10.64 10.39 -2.17
N LEU A 118 -9.34 10.74 -2.26
CA LEU A 118 -8.21 9.83 -2.40
C LEU A 118 -7.81 9.14 -1.08
N CYS A 119 -8.36 9.53 0.06
CA CYS A 119 -8.09 8.91 1.36
C CYS A 119 -9.12 7.82 1.75
N THR A 120 -9.97 7.43 0.80
CA THR A 120 -10.96 6.35 0.96
C THR A 120 -10.43 5.00 0.50
N ALA A 121 -10.90 3.91 1.12
CA ALA A 121 -10.49 2.54 0.76
C ALA A 121 -10.77 2.18 -0.71
N ARG A 122 -11.75 2.82 -1.35
CA ARG A 122 -12.09 2.60 -2.76
C ARG A 122 -11.16 3.34 -3.73
N ASN A 123 -10.75 4.56 -3.39
CA ASN A 123 -10.07 5.45 -4.35
C ASN A 123 -8.58 5.68 -4.05
N ALA A 124 -8.09 5.32 -2.86
CA ALA A 124 -6.66 5.37 -2.54
C ALA A 124 -5.83 4.47 -3.46
N ASN A 125 -6.34 3.28 -3.76
CA ASN A 125 -5.90 2.45 -4.87
C ASN A 125 -7.08 1.65 -5.45
N PRO A 126 -7.71 2.10 -6.56
CA PRO A 126 -8.88 1.44 -7.11
C PRO A 126 -8.58 0.06 -7.71
N GLY A 127 -7.34 -0.17 -8.20
CA GLY A 127 -6.92 -1.46 -8.74
C GLY A 127 -6.82 -2.52 -7.65
N ASN A 128 -6.07 -2.23 -6.59
CA ASN A 128 -5.96 -3.13 -5.44
C ASN A 128 -7.30 -3.32 -4.71
N TYR A 129 -8.10 -2.26 -4.55
CA TYR A 129 -9.45 -2.40 -3.97
C TYR A 129 -10.32 -3.35 -4.78
N THR A 130 -10.37 -3.20 -6.11
CA THR A 130 -11.19 -4.04 -6.98
C THR A 130 -10.73 -5.50 -6.95
N ARG A 131 -9.40 -5.73 -6.95
CA ARG A 131 -8.83 -7.08 -6.87
C ARG A 131 -9.09 -7.75 -5.51
N LEU A 132 -8.92 -7.02 -4.41
CA LEU A 132 -9.21 -7.48 -3.05
C LEU A 132 -10.69 -7.84 -2.91
N HIS A 133 -11.58 -6.94 -3.34
CA HIS A 133 -13.02 -7.15 -3.34
C HIS A 133 -13.41 -8.38 -4.18
N SER A 134 -12.85 -8.53 -5.39
CA SER A 134 -13.13 -9.69 -6.25
C SER A 134 -12.73 -11.03 -5.60
N ARG A 135 -11.60 -11.10 -4.89
CA ARG A 135 -11.18 -12.32 -4.19
C ARG A 135 -11.94 -12.55 -2.89
N LEU A 136 -12.33 -11.48 -2.19
CA LEU A 136 -13.21 -11.55 -1.03
C LEU A 136 -14.58 -12.15 -1.39
N HIS A 137 -15.13 -11.80 -2.56
CA HIS A 137 -16.35 -12.43 -3.11
C HIS A 137 -16.16 -13.91 -3.47
N GLN A 138 -14.97 -14.31 -3.94
CA GLN A 138 -14.64 -15.73 -4.18
C GLN A 138 -14.58 -16.51 -2.86
N LEU A 139 -13.92 -15.96 -1.83
CA LEU A 139 -13.92 -16.54 -0.48
C LEU A 139 -15.34 -16.64 0.09
N GLN A 140 -16.14 -15.57 -0.02
CA GLN A 140 -17.53 -15.54 0.43
C GLN A 140 -18.37 -16.65 -0.24
N ALA A 141 -18.19 -16.87 -1.54
CA ALA A 141 -18.85 -17.95 -2.27
C ALA A 141 -18.39 -19.34 -1.79
N SER A 142 -17.09 -19.53 -1.51
CA SER A 142 -16.57 -20.78 -0.95
C SER A 142 -17.05 -21.10 0.47
N LEU A 143 -17.39 -20.06 1.25
CA LEU A 143 -18.00 -20.17 2.58
C LEU A 143 -19.53 -20.35 2.55
N GLY A 144 -20.16 -20.40 1.36
CA GLY A 144 -21.60 -20.52 1.20
C GLY A 144 -22.42 -19.29 1.65
N LEU A 145 -21.76 -18.15 1.90
CA LEU A 145 -22.38 -16.96 2.48
C LEU A 145 -23.20 -16.17 1.44
N LYS A 146 -24.53 -16.17 1.61
CA LYS A 146 -25.47 -15.50 0.72
C LYS A 146 -25.47 -13.97 0.96
N ASN A 147 -24.95 -13.22 -0.01
CA ASN A 147 -24.98 -11.75 -0.17
C ASN A 147 -25.10 -10.86 1.09
N ASP A 148 -23.94 -10.51 1.64
CA ASP A 148 -23.63 -9.20 2.29
C ASP A 148 -24.62 -8.66 3.33
N VAL A 149 -24.61 -9.28 4.50
CA VAL A 149 -24.89 -8.63 5.79
C VAL A 149 -23.81 -9.07 6.78
N ASP A 150 -23.52 -8.25 7.80
CA ASP A 150 -22.68 -8.66 8.93
C ASP A 150 -23.47 -9.67 9.78
N VAL A 151 -23.45 -10.94 9.37
CA VAL A 151 -24.21 -12.05 9.97
C VAL A 151 -23.80 -12.24 11.44
N PRO A 152 -24.73 -12.15 12.41
CA PRO A 152 -24.44 -12.41 13.82
C PRO A 152 -23.87 -13.83 14.04
N SER A 153 -23.04 -14.03 15.05
CA SER A 153 -22.41 -15.34 15.31
C SER A 153 -23.42 -16.49 15.55
N GLU A 154 -24.65 -16.17 15.95
CA GLU A 154 -25.73 -17.15 16.08
C GLU A 154 -26.26 -17.64 14.72
N GLU A 155 -26.30 -16.75 13.72
CA GLU A 155 -26.71 -17.06 12.35
C GLU A 155 -25.54 -17.67 11.53
N PHE A 156 -24.28 -17.42 11.91
CA PHE A 156 -23.16 -18.24 11.42
C PHE A 156 -23.37 -19.73 11.76
N ASN A 157 -23.83 -20.06 12.98
CA ASN A 157 -24.08 -21.44 13.37
C ASN A 157 -25.20 -22.09 12.54
N SER A 158 -26.26 -21.35 12.19
CA SER A 158 -27.35 -21.88 11.36
C SER A 158 -26.95 -21.99 9.89
N ILE A 159 -26.16 -21.05 9.34
CA ILE A 159 -25.60 -21.13 7.98
C ILE A 159 -24.65 -22.32 7.86
N MET A 160 -23.73 -22.50 8.81
CA MET A 160 -22.81 -23.65 8.83
C MET A 160 -23.56 -24.98 8.87
N LYS A 161 -24.56 -25.09 9.74
CA LYS A 161 -25.42 -26.28 9.82
C LYS A 161 -26.21 -26.52 8.52
N ALA A 162 -26.69 -25.45 7.87
CA ALA A 162 -27.35 -25.53 6.56
C ALA A 162 -26.39 -25.87 5.40
N ALA A 163 -25.11 -25.52 5.53
CA ALA A 163 -24.03 -25.91 4.61
C ALA A 163 -23.50 -27.34 4.86
N GLY A 164 -24.05 -28.05 5.85
CA GLY A 164 -23.70 -29.44 6.15
C GLY A 164 -22.57 -29.62 7.18
N PHE A 165 -22.04 -28.54 7.76
CA PHE A 165 -21.04 -28.61 8.82
C PHE A 165 -21.71 -28.73 10.18
N ASP A 166 -21.64 -29.91 10.80
CA ASP A 166 -22.08 -30.11 12.19
C ASP A 166 -20.90 -30.09 13.16
N ARG A 167 -21.03 -29.24 14.19
CA ARG A 167 -20.02 -29.01 15.24
C ARG A 167 -19.75 -30.26 16.08
N GLU A 168 -20.72 -31.16 16.18
CA GLU A 168 -20.58 -32.43 16.92
C GLU A 168 -19.97 -33.55 16.06
N SER A 169 -20.23 -33.55 14.75
CA SER A 169 -19.72 -34.56 13.82
C SER A 169 -18.25 -34.34 13.45
N ASP A 170 -17.83 -33.10 13.22
CA ASP A 170 -16.51 -32.82 12.64
C ASP A 170 -15.87 -31.53 13.19
N ARG A 171 -15.39 -31.62 14.44
CA ARG A 171 -14.86 -30.49 15.22
C ARG A 171 -13.66 -29.79 14.56
N HIS A 172 -12.83 -30.53 13.83
CA HIS A 172 -11.65 -29.98 13.17
C HIS A 172 -12.06 -29.11 11.98
N THR A 173 -12.83 -29.67 11.04
CA THR A 173 -13.43 -28.95 9.91
C THR A 173 -14.21 -27.71 10.37
N TRP A 174 -14.99 -27.82 11.46
CA TRP A 174 -15.68 -26.68 12.07
C TRP A 174 -14.71 -25.55 12.45
N SER A 175 -13.62 -25.87 13.16
CA SER A 175 -12.63 -24.88 13.62
C SER A 175 -11.96 -24.14 12.46
N VAL A 176 -11.68 -24.84 11.36
CA VAL A 176 -11.02 -24.29 10.17
C VAL A 176 -11.94 -23.33 9.42
N VAL A 177 -13.21 -23.72 9.19
CA VAL A 177 -14.16 -22.82 8.52
C VAL A 177 -14.48 -21.61 9.42
N GLN A 178 -14.51 -21.79 10.75
CA GLN A 178 -14.64 -20.68 11.69
C GLN A 178 -13.45 -19.71 11.62
N GLU A 179 -12.21 -20.20 11.48
CA GLU A 179 -11.00 -19.38 11.28
C GLU A 179 -11.11 -18.53 10.00
N ALA A 180 -11.48 -19.14 8.87
CA ALA A 180 -11.69 -18.44 7.59
C ALA A 180 -12.84 -17.42 7.66
N TYR A 181 -13.94 -17.76 8.34
CA TYR A 181 -15.08 -16.86 8.54
C TYR A 181 -14.74 -15.64 9.40
N VAL A 182 -14.01 -15.83 10.51
CA VAL A 182 -13.54 -14.71 11.35
C VAL A 182 -12.66 -13.76 10.54
N CYS A 183 -11.75 -14.29 9.72
CA CYS A 183 -10.92 -13.49 8.83
C CYS A 183 -11.76 -12.71 7.79
N HIS A 184 -12.74 -13.35 7.15
CA HIS A 184 -13.67 -12.70 6.22
C HIS A 184 -14.44 -11.55 6.90
N MET A 185 -15.01 -11.81 8.08
CA MET A 185 -15.72 -10.81 8.88
C MET A 185 -14.81 -9.67 9.32
N ASP A 186 -13.55 -9.92 9.67
CA ASP A 186 -12.58 -8.89 10.03
C ASP A 186 -12.20 -8.00 8.82
N ILE A 187 -12.08 -8.57 7.62
CA ILE A 187 -11.85 -7.81 6.38
C ILE A 187 -13.08 -6.94 6.07
N CYS A 188 -14.28 -7.53 6.07
CA CYS A 188 -15.54 -6.81 5.86
C CYS A 188 -15.72 -5.69 6.88
N ARG A 189 -15.47 -5.96 8.17
CA ARG A 189 -15.51 -4.95 9.24
C ARG A 189 -14.50 -3.85 8.98
N ARG A 190 -13.25 -4.14 8.63
CA ARG A 190 -12.22 -3.11 8.34
C ARG A 190 -12.60 -2.23 7.16
N LEU A 191 -13.18 -2.80 6.10
CA LEU A 191 -13.66 -2.07 4.93
C LEU A 191 -14.88 -1.18 5.25
N LYS A 192 -15.82 -1.68 6.09
CA LYS A 192 -17.06 -0.97 6.48
C LYS A 192 -16.86 0.07 7.59
N SER A 193 -16.06 -0.23 8.62
CA SER A 193 -15.89 0.63 9.82
C SER A 193 -14.79 1.69 9.67
N PHE A 194 -13.83 1.45 8.78
CA PHE A 194 -12.80 2.42 8.41
C PHE A 194 -12.80 2.67 6.89
N PRO A 195 -13.89 3.14 6.26
CA PRO A 195 -13.93 3.30 4.80
C PRO A 195 -13.04 4.46 4.31
N ALA A 196 -12.53 5.29 5.22
CA ALA A 196 -11.53 6.31 4.97
C ALA A 196 -10.52 6.41 6.12
N GLY A 197 -9.28 6.80 5.79
CA GLY A 197 -8.22 7.02 6.78
C GLY A 197 -6.82 6.85 6.22
N LEU A 198 -5.83 7.23 7.04
CA LEU A 198 -4.41 7.23 6.65
C LEU A 198 -3.89 5.83 6.29
N VAL A 199 -4.47 4.76 6.85
CA VAL A 199 -4.10 3.36 6.57
C VAL A 199 -4.32 2.96 5.10
N TRP A 200 -5.34 3.51 4.43
CA TRP A 200 -5.60 3.21 3.01
C TRP A 200 -4.68 4.00 2.10
N ASN A 201 -4.52 5.31 2.37
CA ASN A 201 -3.60 6.13 1.61
C ASN A 201 -2.15 5.61 1.72
N THR A 202 -1.68 5.25 2.92
CA THR A 202 -0.33 4.70 3.11
C THR A 202 -0.15 3.28 2.56
N GLY A 203 -1.23 2.54 2.34
CA GLY A 203 -1.20 1.17 1.82
C GLY A 203 -1.20 0.06 2.88
N THR A 204 -0.98 0.40 4.16
CA THR A 204 -0.94 -0.59 5.26
C THR A 204 -2.28 -1.29 5.47
N GLY A 205 -3.40 -0.58 5.23
CA GLY A 205 -4.76 -1.14 5.29
C GLY A 205 -4.99 -2.24 4.25
N TYR A 206 -4.50 -2.04 3.01
CA TYR A 206 -4.56 -3.08 1.98
C TYR A 206 -3.66 -4.26 2.32
N ASN A 207 -2.42 -4.03 2.78
CA ASN A 207 -1.51 -5.14 3.15
C ASN A 207 -2.13 -6.01 4.25
N SER A 208 -2.64 -5.38 5.32
CA SER A 208 -3.31 -6.10 6.41
C SER A 208 -4.58 -6.84 5.96
N ALA A 209 -5.34 -6.31 5.00
CA ALA A 209 -6.51 -6.98 4.44
C ALA A 209 -6.13 -8.15 3.51
N TRP A 210 -5.05 -8.02 2.76
CA TRP A 210 -4.47 -9.09 1.95
C TRP A 210 -3.98 -10.25 2.80
N THR A 211 -3.22 -9.98 3.88
CA THR A 211 -2.75 -11.04 4.79
C THR A 211 -3.90 -11.78 5.48
N LEU A 212 -4.96 -11.08 5.90
CA LEU A 212 -6.16 -11.74 6.44
C LEU A 212 -6.87 -12.60 5.38
N LEU A 213 -6.91 -12.15 4.12
CA LEU A 213 -7.53 -12.90 3.03
C LEU A 213 -6.71 -14.15 2.67
N HIS A 214 -5.38 -14.01 2.59
CA HIS A 214 -4.46 -15.12 2.37
C HIS A 214 -4.58 -16.17 3.48
N HIS A 215 -4.62 -15.75 4.73
CA HIS A 215 -4.80 -16.64 5.88
C HIS A 215 -6.14 -17.39 5.86
N ALA A 216 -7.22 -16.74 5.42
CA ALA A 216 -8.52 -17.40 5.22
C ALA A 216 -8.48 -18.42 4.06
N GLU A 217 -7.85 -18.08 2.94
CA GLU A 217 -7.67 -18.97 1.78
C GLU A 217 -6.71 -20.14 2.06
N GLU A 218 -5.79 -19.98 3.01
CA GLU A 218 -4.90 -21.02 3.54
C GLU A 218 -5.68 -22.01 4.41
N ALA A 219 -6.46 -21.52 5.38
CA ALA A 219 -7.32 -22.36 6.21
C ALA A 219 -8.29 -23.19 5.36
N MET A 220 -8.93 -22.59 4.35
CA MET A 220 -9.86 -23.29 3.47
C MET A 220 -9.26 -24.48 2.70
N ILE A 221 -7.92 -24.61 2.55
CA ILE A 221 -7.29 -25.78 1.90
C ILE A 221 -7.70 -27.09 2.59
N GLU A 222 -7.80 -27.11 3.92
CA GLU A 222 -8.09 -28.33 4.67
C GLU A 222 -9.52 -28.86 4.40
N VAL A 223 -10.45 -27.97 4.06
CA VAL A 223 -11.89 -28.27 3.86
C VAL A 223 -12.28 -28.37 2.37
N THR A 224 -11.45 -27.84 1.48
CA THR A 224 -11.69 -27.81 0.03
C THR A 224 -11.68 -29.21 -0.60
N ASP A 225 -12.37 -29.38 -1.74
CA ASP A 225 -12.36 -30.60 -2.53
C ASP A 225 -10.97 -30.93 -3.09
N VAL A 226 -10.66 -32.21 -3.23
CA VAL A 226 -9.31 -32.68 -3.63
C VAL A 226 -8.89 -32.12 -4.99
N ASP A 227 -9.80 -32.00 -5.96
CA ASP A 227 -9.47 -31.48 -7.29
C ASP A 227 -9.20 -29.96 -7.29
N THR A 228 -9.88 -29.17 -6.46
CA THR A 228 -9.56 -27.74 -6.26
C THR A 228 -8.28 -27.56 -5.45
N ALA A 229 -8.06 -28.36 -4.40
CA ALA A 229 -6.80 -28.37 -3.65
C ALA A 229 -5.60 -28.67 -4.57
N LEU A 230 -5.75 -29.65 -5.48
CA LEU A 230 -4.75 -30.04 -6.46
C LEU A 230 -4.49 -28.98 -7.54
N ARG A 231 -5.55 -28.32 -8.04
CA ARG A 231 -5.41 -27.15 -8.93
C ARG A 231 -4.65 -26.01 -8.24
N GLY A 232 -4.93 -25.79 -6.96
CA GLY A 232 -4.18 -24.88 -6.10
C GLY A 232 -2.70 -25.27 -5.99
N ALA A 233 -2.42 -26.53 -5.64
CA ALA A 233 -1.05 -27.05 -5.52
C ALA A 233 -0.25 -26.91 -6.83
N LYS A 234 -0.87 -27.13 -7.99
CA LYS A 234 -0.23 -26.89 -9.30
C LYS A 234 0.09 -25.42 -9.56
N HIS A 235 -0.80 -24.51 -9.16
CA HIS A 235 -0.54 -23.07 -9.24
C HIS A 235 0.59 -22.65 -8.30
N ASP A 236 0.59 -23.15 -7.06
CA ASP A 236 1.58 -22.81 -6.04
C ASP A 236 2.95 -23.40 -6.38
N PHE A 237 3.01 -24.61 -6.96
CA PHE A 237 4.24 -25.18 -7.54
C PHE A 237 4.85 -24.25 -8.61
N LEU A 238 4.04 -23.77 -9.56
CA LEU A 238 4.50 -22.86 -10.61
C LEU A 238 4.98 -21.52 -10.03
N ALA A 239 4.28 -20.98 -9.02
CA ALA A 239 4.67 -19.77 -8.31
C ALA A 239 6.02 -19.94 -7.58
N ILE A 240 6.20 -21.05 -6.85
CA ILE A 240 7.44 -21.35 -6.12
C ILE A 240 8.59 -21.63 -7.11
N GLN A 241 8.33 -22.37 -8.19
CA GLN A 241 9.31 -22.66 -9.24
C GLN A 241 9.81 -21.39 -9.94
N GLY A 242 8.97 -20.37 -10.12
CA GLY A 242 9.39 -19.06 -10.60
C GLY A 242 10.16 -18.24 -9.56
N SER A 243 9.82 -18.37 -8.28
CA SER A 243 10.29 -17.50 -7.20
C SER A 243 11.78 -17.61 -6.82
N GLN A 244 12.24 -16.61 -6.06
CA GLN A 244 13.48 -16.61 -5.27
C GLN A 244 13.19 -16.77 -3.76
N ILE A 245 12.34 -17.75 -3.40
CA ILE A 245 12.07 -18.10 -1.99
C ILE A 245 13.22 -18.92 -1.41
N ASP A 246 13.65 -18.63 -0.19
CA ASP A 246 14.60 -19.46 0.56
C ASP A 246 14.02 -20.86 0.79
N SER A 247 14.83 -21.91 0.64
CA SER A 247 14.38 -23.31 0.71
C SER A 247 13.35 -23.74 -0.35
N LYS A 248 13.28 -23.02 -1.48
CA LYS A 248 12.47 -23.36 -2.68
C LYS A 248 12.42 -24.86 -3.02
N ASP A 249 13.57 -25.53 -3.08
CA ASP A 249 13.63 -26.94 -3.47
C ASP A 249 12.97 -27.87 -2.44
N GLY A 250 13.01 -27.50 -1.16
CA GLY A 250 12.27 -28.17 -0.10
C GLY A 250 10.76 -27.99 -0.28
N LEU A 251 10.30 -26.74 -0.44
CA LEU A 251 8.89 -26.44 -0.66
C LEU A 251 8.32 -27.14 -1.91
N LEU A 252 9.09 -27.22 -3.01
CA LEU A 252 8.67 -27.97 -4.21
C LEU A 252 8.56 -29.48 -3.93
N ALA A 253 9.49 -30.05 -3.15
CA ALA A 253 9.41 -31.45 -2.73
C ALA A 253 8.20 -31.71 -1.82
N ASP A 254 7.88 -30.79 -0.91
CA ASP A 254 6.74 -30.91 0.00
C ASP A 254 5.39 -30.80 -0.73
N VAL A 255 5.29 -29.96 -1.78
CA VAL A 255 4.12 -29.94 -2.68
C VAL A 255 3.95 -31.28 -3.39
N ILE A 256 5.03 -31.83 -3.98
CA ILE A 256 4.95 -33.14 -4.65
C ILE A 256 4.57 -34.23 -3.65
N ARG A 257 5.12 -34.20 -2.44
CA ARG A 257 4.81 -35.16 -1.37
C ARG A 257 3.32 -35.13 -1.01
N ALA A 258 2.76 -33.94 -0.77
CA ALA A 258 1.36 -33.79 -0.43
C ALA A 258 0.44 -34.18 -1.60
N VAL A 259 0.80 -33.83 -2.84
CA VAL A 259 0.03 -34.21 -4.03
C VAL A 259 0.05 -35.72 -4.27
N ALA A 260 1.19 -36.39 -4.05
CA ALA A 260 1.29 -37.84 -4.13
C ALA A 260 0.31 -38.52 -3.15
N VAL A 261 0.30 -38.09 -1.88
CA VAL A 261 -0.62 -38.62 -0.84
C VAL A 261 -2.09 -38.35 -1.16
N LEU A 262 -2.42 -37.23 -1.83
CA LEU A 262 -3.81 -36.89 -2.21
C LEU A 262 -4.33 -37.59 -3.48
N LYS A 263 -3.45 -38.16 -4.33
CA LYS A 263 -3.83 -38.76 -5.64
C LYS A 263 -3.54 -40.25 -5.78
N LEU A 264 -2.61 -40.80 -5.01
CA LEU A 264 -2.23 -42.22 -5.06
C LEU A 264 -3.00 -43.05 -4.01
N PRO A 265 -3.22 -44.35 -4.26
CA PRO A 265 -3.55 -45.31 -3.20
C PRO A 265 -2.50 -45.28 -2.08
N PRO A 266 -2.86 -45.57 -0.81
CA PRO A 266 -1.92 -45.48 0.31
C PRO A 266 -0.66 -46.35 0.14
N ASP A 267 -0.81 -47.54 -0.45
CA ASP A 267 0.32 -48.47 -0.68
C ASP A 267 1.33 -47.89 -1.70
N GLU A 268 0.82 -47.30 -2.79
CA GLU A 268 1.63 -46.63 -3.82
C GLU A 268 2.22 -45.30 -3.33
N ALA A 269 1.48 -44.58 -2.47
CA ALA A 269 1.96 -43.36 -1.83
C ALA A 269 3.15 -43.67 -0.89
N GLU A 270 3.07 -44.71 -0.06
CA GLU A 270 4.18 -45.16 0.77
C GLU A 270 5.41 -45.60 -0.06
N GLU A 271 5.20 -46.30 -1.17
CA GLU A 271 6.30 -46.70 -2.06
C GLU A 271 6.95 -45.47 -2.74
N TYR A 272 6.15 -44.51 -3.21
CA TYR A 272 6.63 -43.24 -3.75
C TYR A 272 7.43 -42.43 -2.72
N LEU A 273 6.93 -42.37 -1.48
CA LEU A 273 7.59 -41.72 -0.34
C LEU A 273 8.92 -42.39 0.04
N LYS A 274 8.98 -43.73 0.03
CA LYS A 274 10.20 -44.51 0.30
C LYS A 274 11.25 -44.33 -0.81
N ASN A 275 10.80 -44.19 -2.06
CA ASN A 275 11.66 -43.98 -3.22
C ASN A 275 12.17 -42.53 -3.36
N GLN A 276 11.44 -41.52 -2.86
CA GLN A 276 11.88 -40.12 -2.81
C GLN A 276 12.56 -39.74 -1.50
N GLN A 277 13.80 -40.21 -1.29
CA GLN A 277 14.66 -39.67 -0.22
C GLN A 277 15.17 -38.25 -0.55
N PRO A 278 15.35 -37.38 0.47
CA PRO A 278 15.70 -35.98 0.25
C PRO A 278 17.18 -35.82 -0.16
N GLY A 279 17.42 -35.67 -1.46
CA GLY A 279 18.72 -35.27 -1.99
C GLY A 279 18.98 -35.76 -3.41
N LYS A 280 19.11 -34.82 -4.35
CA LYS A 280 19.43 -35.00 -5.78
C LYS A 280 18.32 -35.55 -6.69
N MET A 281 17.34 -34.70 -7.01
CA MET A 281 16.95 -34.50 -8.42
C MET A 281 16.28 -33.12 -8.57
N PRO A 282 16.42 -32.44 -9.72
CA PRO A 282 15.62 -31.25 -10.00
C PRO A 282 14.16 -31.65 -10.14
N VAL A 283 13.32 -31.26 -9.19
CA VAL A 283 11.89 -31.55 -9.17
C VAL A 283 11.20 -30.79 -10.31
N THR A 284 10.54 -31.49 -11.22
CA THR A 284 9.97 -30.91 -12.44
C THR A 284 8.44 -30.86 -12.43
N LEU A 285 7.90 -29.83 -13.10
CA LEU A 285 6.46 -29.72 -13.37
C LEU A 285 5.90 -30.96 -14.09
N SER A 286 6.75 -31.63 -14.89
CA SER A 286 6.42 -32.88 -15.57
C SER A 286 6.04 -33.98 -14.58
N GLN A 287 6.83 -34.20 -13.52
CA GLN A 287 6.55 -35.20 -12.48
C GLN A 287 5.24 -34.89 -11.74
N LEU A 288 5.01 -33.62 -11.40
CA LEU A 288 3.74 -33.20 -10.78
C LEU A 288 2.55 -33.41 -11.72
N THR A 289 2.71 -33.07 -13.01
CA THR A 289 1.65 -33.20 -14.02
C THR A 289 1.36 -34.66 -14.34
N GLU A 290 2.39 -35.50 -14.37
CA GLU A 290 2.29 -36.95 -14.49
C GLU A 290 1.53 -37.54 -13.31
N LEU A 291 1.91 -37.25 -12.05
CA LEU A 291 1.15 -37.63 -10.85
C LEU A 291 -0.33 -37.22 -10.90
N ILE A 292 -0.63 -36.00 -11.39
CA ILE A 292 -2.00 -35.50 -11.53
C ILE A 292 -2.82 -36.31 -12.55
N HIS A 293 -2.18 -36.85 -13.60
CA HIS A 293 -2.85 -37.58 -14.68
C HIS A 293 -2.83 -39.11 -14.53
N HIS A 294 -1.82 -39.70 -13.87
CA HIS A 294 -1.54 -41.13 -13.92
C HIS A 294 -2.56 -42.02 -13.17
N SER A 295 -3.34 -41.46 -12.23
CA SER A 295 -4.36 -42.20 -11.46
C SER A 295 -5.82 -42.01 -11.92
N SER A 296 -6.07 -41.36 -13.07
CA SER A 296 -7.42 -41.08 -13.59
C SER A 296 -8.24 -42.30 -14.05
N GLY A 297 -7.82 -43.53 -13.71
CA GLY A 297 -8.31 -44.78 -14.31
C GLY A 297 -8.52 -45.95 -13.36
N ALA A 298 -8.82 -45.72 -12.07
CA ALA A 298 -9.03 -46.81 -11.10
C ALA A 298 -10.12 -46.56 -10.03
N VAL A 299 -11.32 -46.12 -10.41
CA VAL A 299 -12.50 -46.26 -9.53
C VAL A 299 -12.99 -47.70 -9.58
N SER A 300 -12.32 -48.59 -8.84
CA SER A 300 -12.81 -49.95 -8.61
C SER A 300 -13.52 -50.01 -7.26
N ASN A 301 -14.85 -50.13 -7.33
CA ASN A 301 -15.72 -50.23 -6.17
C ASN A 301 -15.45 -51.54 -5.42
N LYS A 302 -14.91 -51.51 -4.20
CA LYS A 302 -14.96 -52.64 -3.26
C LYS A 302 -14.75 -52.25 -1.80
N GLY A 303 -15.71 -52.66 -0.97
CA GLY A 303 -15.45 -53.22 0.36
C GLY A 303 -15.03 -52.25 1.47
N VAL A 304 -15.99 -51.95 2.35
CA VAL A 304 -15.73 -51.37 3.68
C VAL A 304 -14.83 -52.30 4.50
N GLU A 305 -13.62 -51.85 4.84
CA GLU A 305 -12.98 -52.06 6.15
C GLU A 305 -11.79 -51.10 6.33
N ASN A 306 -11.54 -50.64 7.56
CA ASN A 306 -10.42 -49.75 7.96
C ASN A 306 -10.43 -48.30 7.41
N ALA A 307 -11.45 -47.51 7.76
CA ALA A 307 -11.62 -46.10 7.34
C ALA A 307 -10.70 -45.06 8.05
N HIS A 308 -9.62 -45.46 8.74
CA HIS A 308 -8.86 -44.58 9.64
C HIS A 308 -7.55 -43.97 9.09
N PRO A 309 -6.67 -44.68 8.36
CA PRO A 309 -5.36 -44.13 7.99
C PRO A 309 -5.42 -43.19 6.77
N LYS A 310 -6.35 -43.41 5.84
CA LYS A 310 -6.48 -42.60 4.62
C LYS A 310 -6.85 -41.14 4.95
N THR A 311 -7.81 -40.95 5.87
CA THR A 311 -8.27 -39.63 6.31
C THR A 311 -7.16 -38.84 7.03
N GLU A 312 -6.33 -39.52 7.83
CA GLU A 312 -5.22 -38.88 8.56
C GLU A 312 -4.07 -38.49 7.63
N ALA A 313 -3.71 -39.35 6.67
CA ALA A 313 -2.70 -39.04 5.65
C ALA A 313 -3.16 -37.91 4.72
N GLU A 314 -4.43 -37.91 4.27
CA GLU A 314 -4.99 -36.82 3.48
C GLU A 314 -5.03 -35.50 4.27
N ALA A 315 -5.38 -35.52 5.57
CA ALA A 315 -5.33 -34.34 6.42
C ALA A 315 -3.91 -33.79 6.58
N ALA A 316 -2.93 -34.66 6.84
CA ALA A 316 -1.51 -34.27 6.92
C ALA A 316 -0.99 -33.66 5.60
N ALA A 317 -1.42 -34.20 4.45
CA ALA A 317 -1.11 -33.63 3.14
C ALA A 317 -1.75 -32.24 2.92
N ARG A 318 -3.00 -32.03 3.36
CA ARG A 318 -3.65 -30.70 3.30
C ARG A 318 -2.97 -29.68 4.21
N ILE A 319 -2.57 -30.08 5.42
CA ILE A 319 -1.77 -29.25 6.34
C ILE A 319 -0.44 -28.86 5.69
N THR A 320 0.23 -29.81 5.03
CA THR A 320 1.48 -29.54 4.29
C THR A 320 1.26 -28.52 3.16
N LEU A 321 0.17 -28.65 2.38
CA LEU A 321 -0.19 -27.66 1.35
C LEU A 321 -0.53 -26.28 1.95
N ARG A 322 -1.17 -26.24 3.13
CA ARG A 322 -1.44 -25.01 3.87
C ARG A 322 -0.15 -24.32 4.29
N GLU A 323 0.82 -25.06 4.85
CA GLU A 323 2.13 -24.53 5.24
C GLU A 323 2.91 -23.98 4.02
N VAL A 324 2.92 -24.71 2.90
CA VAL A 324 3.55 -24.22 1.67
C VAL A 324 2.87 -22.94 1.15
N ARG A 325 1.53 -22.89 1.10
CA ARG A 325 0.83 -21.67 0.66
C ARG A 325 1.06 -20.51 1.62
N SER A 326 1.07 -20.76 2.93
CA SER A 326 1.37 -19.75 3.94
C SER A 326 2.78 -19.20 3.81
N THR A 327 3.77 -20.05 3.51
CA THR A 327 5.15 -19.62 3.22
C THR A 327 5.23 -18.75 1.96
N LEU A 328 4.54 -19.15 0.88
CA LEU A 328 4.46 -18.37 -0.37
C LEU A 328 3.75 -17.02 -0.18
N ASN A 329 2.64 -16.99 0.55
CA ASN A 329 1.89 -15.76 0.82
C ASN A 329 2.64 -14.84 1.78
N SER A 330 3.24 -15.37 2.85
CA SER A 330 4.12 -14.64 3.76
C SER A 330 5.30 -13.99 3.01
N PHE A 331 5.95 -14.72 2.09
CA PHE A 331 6.98 -14.13 1.23
C PHE A 331 6.44 -12.92 0.44
N ARG A 332 5.27 -13.06 -0.19
CA ARG A 332 4.66 -12.00 -1.01
C ARG A 332 4.24 -10.78 -0.17
N ASP A 333 3.60 -11.01 0.96
CA ASP A 333 3.12 -9.96 1.87
C ASP A 333 4.28 -9.20 2.53
N ASN A 334 5.39 -9.89 2.83
CA ASN A 334 6.63 -9.25 3.31
C ASN A 334 7.25 -8.32 2.25
N ARG A 335 7.23 -8.70 0.97
CA ARG A 335 7.72 -7.82 -0.13
C ARG A 335 6.79 -6.63 -0.34
N TRP A 336 5.47 -6.82 -0.27
CA TRP A 336 4.50 -5.72 -0.30
C TRP A 336 4.64 -4.75 0.88
N GLU A 337 4.84 -5.25 2.11
CA GLU A 337 5.17 -4.40 3.25
C GLU A 337 6.50 -3.65 3.01
N GLY A 338 7.48 -4.30 2.37
CA GLY A 338 8.72 -3.69 1.90
C GLY A 338 8.48 -2.42 1.07
N PHE A 339 7.61 -2.46 0.06
CA PHE A 339 7.20 -1.30 -0.73
C PHE A 339 6.53 -0.20 0.11
N VAL A 340 5.53 -0.57 0.90
CA VAL A 340 4.77 0.37 1.77
C VAL A 340 5.72 1.07 2.76
N ARG A 341 6.66 0.34 3.34
CA ARG A 341 7.65 0.85 4.29
C ARG A 341 8.70 1.74 3.60
N GLN A 342 9.13 1.42 2.38
CA GLN A 342 9.98 2.32 1.58
C GLN A 342 9.25 3.61 1.23
N ARG A 343 7.99 3.54 0.78
CA ARG A 343 7.12 4.69 0.51
C ARG A 343 6.98 5.59 1.75
N GLY A 344 6.70 5.00 2.91
CA GLY A 344 6.61 5.72 4.19
C GLY A 344 7.92 6.39 4.61
N ARG A 345 9.07 5.73 4.42
CA ARG A 345 10.40 6.34 4.67
C ARG A 345 10.68 7.53 3.75
N LEU A 346 10.33 7.41 2.47
CA LEU A 346 10.52 8.49 1.49
C LEU A 346 9.64 9.71 1.83
N LEU A 347 8.37 9.51 2.20
CA LEU A 347 7.49 10.60 2.66
C LEU A 347 8.05 11.33 3.90
N ARG A 348 8.58 10.60 4.88
CA ARG A 348 9.24 11.21 6.05
C ARG A 348 10.47 12.02 5.66
N ALA A 349 11.30 11.51 4.74
CA ALA A 349 12.46 12.23 4.24
C ALA A 349 12.06 13.55 3.56
N ILE A 350 11.04 13.52 2.69
CA ILE A 350 10.48 14.73 2.06
C ILE A 350 10.04 15.75 3.12
N ALA A 351 9.23 15.33 4.10
CA ALA A 351 8.76 16.22 5.16
C ALA A 351 9.92 16.89 5.91
N VAL A 352 10.93 16.12 6.33
CA VAL A 352 12.12 16.65 7.03
C VAL A 352 12.89 17.62 6.15
N THR A 353 13.19 17.26 4.89
CA THR A 353 13.92 18.14 3.96
C THR A 353 13.14 19.42 3.63
N GLY A 354 11.82 19.34 3.51
CA GLY A 354 10.95 20.48 3.31
C GLY A 354 10.95 21.42 4.51
N ILE A 355 10.84 20.90 5.74
CA ILE A 355 10.91 21.70 6.97
C ILE A 355 12.27 22.41 7.07
N VAL A 356 13.37 21.68 6.86
CA VAL A 356 14.73 22.27 6.89
C VAL A 356 14.87 23.37 5.83
N THR A 357 14.42 23.12 4.60
CA THR A 357 14.44 24.11 3.51
C THR A 357 13.62 25.35 3.84
N TYR A 358 12.44 25.17 4.43
CA TYR A 358 11.57 26.26 4.84
C TYR A 358 12.18 27.11 5.96
N VAL A 359 12.75 26.47 6.99
CA VAL A 359 13.47 27.19 8.06
C VAL A 359 14.69 27.94 7.49
N SER A 360 15.43 27.33 6.57
CA SER A 360 16.56 27.97 5.90
C SER A 360 16.12 29.20 5.09
N ILE A 361 15.03 29.13 4.30
CA ILE A 361 14.58 30.29 3.54
C ILE A 361 14.01 31.39 4.45
N CYS A 362 13.34 31.04 5.55
CA CYS A 362 12.91 32.02 6.55
C CYS A 362 14.11 32.77 7.17
N PHE A 363 15.19 32.06 7.49
CA PHE A 363 16.43 32.67 7.99
C PHE A 363 17.09 33.58 6.96
N VAL A 364 17.20 33.14 5.71
CA VAL A 364 17.77 33.95 4.61
C VAL A 364 16.91 35.19 4.35
N LEU A 365 15.59 35.08 4.28
CA LEU A 365 14.71 36.24 4.04
C LEU A 365 14.71 37.21 5.23
N ALA A 366 14.84 36.72 6.47
CA ALA A 366 14.98 37.56 7.66
C ALA A 366 16.26 38.40 7.68
N SER A 367 17.33 37.99 6.97
CA SER A 367 18.55 38.79 6.84
C SER A 367 18.46 39.93 5.83
N GLY A 368 17.33 40.10 5.13
CA GLY A 368 17.11 41.17 4.14
C GLY A 368 18.06 41.19 2.94
N PRO A 369 18.27 40.05 2.23
CA PRO A 369 19.21 39.97 1.12
C PRO A 369 18.73 40.76 -0.11
N PRO A 370 19.62 41.20 -1.01
CA PRO A 370 19.21 41.77 -2.30
C PRO A 370 18.26 40.82 -3.07
N PRO A 371 17.21 41.34 -3.74
CA PRO A 371 16.24 40.50 -4.46
C PRO A 371 16.92 39.66 -5.56
N ASP A 372 17.99 40.22 -6.12
CA ASP A 372 18.86 39.64 -7.14
C ASP A 372 19.50 38.31 -6.70
N PHE A 373 19.87 38.20 -5.41
CA PHE A 373 20.40 36.96 -4.83
C PHE A 373 19.31 35.88 -4.70
N ILE A 374 18.10 36.27 -4.27
CA ILE A 374 16.95 35.35 -4.20
C ILE A 374 16.54 34.88 -5.60
N LEU A 375 16.59 35.75 -6.60
CA LEU A 375 16.33 35.42 -8.00
C LEU A 375 17.34 34.37 -8.51
N ALA A 376 18.64 34.61 -8.32
CA ALA A 376 19.69 33.68 -8.73
C ALA A 376 19.56 32.30 -8.03
N ALA A 377 19.37 32.29 -6.70
CA ALA A 377 19.16 31.07 -5.94
C ALA A 377 17.91 30.28 -6.42
N THR A 378 16.81 30.98 -6.72
CA THR A 378 15.59 30.38 -7.27
C THR A 378 15.83 29.80 -8.66
N LEU A 379 16.61 30.47 -9.53
CA LEU A 379 16.95 29.97 -10.86
C LEU A 379 17.85 28.73 -10.79
N PHE A 380 18.87 28.71 -9.93
CA PHE A 380 19.69 27.51 -9.71
C PHE A 380 18.87 26.33 -9.18
N TYR A 381 17.93 26.60 -8.26
CA TYR A 381 17.00 25.58 -7.77
C TYR A 381 16.12 25.02 -8.90
N ILE A 382 15.52 25.88 -9.73
CA ILE A 382 14.67 25.45 -10.85
C ILE A 382 15.48 24.65 -11.89
N VAL A 383 16.66 25.12 -12.28
CA VAL A 383 17.52 24.42 -13.25
C VAL A 383 17.97 23.07 -12.72
N GLY A 384 18.38 22.99 -11.45
CA GLY A 384 18.66 21.73 -10.78
C GLY A 384 17.46 20.80 -10.83
N ALA A 385 16.32 21.22 -10.28
CA ALA A 385 15.08 20.45 -10.19
C ALA A 385 14.61 19.89 -11.56
N ILE A 386 14.70 20.69 -12.62
CA ILE A 386 14.40 20.28 -14.00
C ILE A 386 15.37 19.20 -14.46
N ALA A 387 16.68 19.36 -14.26
CA ALA A 387 17.68 18.35 -14.64
C ALA A 387 17.44 17.02 -13.92
N GLY A 388 17.13 17.04 -12.62
CA GLY A 388 16.77 15.83 -11.87
C GLY A 388 15.48 15.16 -12.35
N LEU A 389 14.47 15.95 -12.72
CA LEU A 389 13.21 15.47 -13.30
C LEU A 389 13.42 14.78 -14.66
N PHE A 390 14.23 15.37 -15.55
CA PHE A 390 14.57 14.77 -16.84
C PHE A 390 15.29 13.43 -16.69
N VAL A 391 16.28 13.34 -15.78
CA VAL A 391 16.95 12.07 -15.47
C VAL A 391 15.95 11.04 -14.93
N ARG A 392 14.99 11.46 -14.09
CA ARG A 392 13.93 10.56 -13.61
C ARG A 392 13.03 10.04 -14.74
N PHE A 393 12.51 10.93 -15.59
CA PHE A 393 11.68 10.53 -16.73
C PHE A 393 12.43 9.62 -17.71
N TYR A 394 13.73 9.88 -17.93
CA TYR A 394 14.57 9.00 -18.74
C TYR A 394 14.64 7.59 -18.16
N HIS A 395 14.87 7.43 -16.84
CA HIS A 395 14.84 6.11 -16.21
C HIS A 395 13.45 5.46 -16.26
N GLU A 396 12.38 6.19 -15.95
CA GLU A 396 11.00 5.67 -15.94
C GLU A 396 10.55 5.20 -17.34
N SER A 397 10.92 5.93 -18.40
CA SER A 397 10.61 5.56 -19.79
C SER A 397 11.29 4.27 -20.27
N ARG A 398 12.35 3.83 -19.57
CA ARG A 398 13.08 2.58 -19.87
C ARG A 398 12.70 1.43 -18.93
N SER A 399 12.04 1.70 -17.80
CA SER A 399 11.54 0.68 -16.90
C SER A 399 10.14 0.22 -17.30
N SER A 400 10.03 -0.99 -17.85
CA SER A 400 8.73 -1.66 -18.03
C SER A 400 8.25 -2.22 -16.69
N THR A 401 7.46 -1.46 -15.93
CA THR A 401 6.87 -1.86 -14.64
C THR A 401 5.40 -2.29 -14.79
N PRO A 402 5.10 -3.59 -15.02
CA PRO A 402 3.73 -4.12 -15.07
C PRO A 402 3.15 -4.42 -13.66
N VAL A 403 3.82 -3.99 -12.58
CA VAL A 403 3.42 -4.23 -11.19
C VAL A 403 2.97 -2.90 -10.57
N ASP A 404 1.93 -2.94 -9.75
CA ASP A 404 1.42 -1.75 -9.04
C ASP A 404 2.33 -1.39 -7.86
N ASP A 405 3.19 -0.38 -8.05
CA ASP A 405 4.16 0.10 -7.07
C ASP A 405 3.54 0.90 -5.89
N PHE A 406 2.23 0.80 -5.62
CA PHE A 406 1.54 1.49 -4.52
C PHE A 406 1.75 3.01 -4.49
N GLY A 407 1.97 3.63 -5.65
CA GLY A 407 2.26 5.08 -5.78
C GLY A 407 3.68 5.49 -5.40
N LEU A 408 4.62 4.55 -5.22
CA LEU A 408 6.02 4.85 -4.92
C LEU A 408 6.68 5.68 -6.03
N THR A 409 6.41 5.38 -7.31
CA THR A 409 6.85 6.19 -8.46
C THR A 409 6.30 7.62 -8.40
N THR A 410 5.03 7.81 -8.06
CA THR A 410 4.41 9.14 -7.91
C THR A 410 5.11 9.98 -6.82
N ILE A 411 5.49 9.35 -5.70
CA ILE A 411 6.20 10.05 -4.62
C ILE A 411 7.67 10.30 -4.99
N ARG A 412 8.33 9.39 -5.72
CA ARG A 412 9.67 9.64 -6.27
C ARG A 412 9.68 10.82 -7.25
N LEU A 413 8.70 10.90 -8.14
CA LEU A 413 8.53 11.99 -9.10
C LEU A 413 8.44 13.37 -8.42
N LEU A 414 7.85 13.40 -7.22
CA LEU A 414 7.67 14.61 -6.42
C LEU A 414 8.80 14.85 -5.39
N ALA A 415 9.52 13.82 -4.96
CA ALA A 415 10.71 13.94 -4.09
C ALA A 415 11.96 14.41 -4.84
N ILE A 416 12.17 13.89 -6.06
CA ILE A 416 13.40 14.11 -6.82
C ILE A 416 13.63 15.59 -7.16
N PRO A 417 12.64 16.36 -7.67
CA PRO A 417 12.82 17.79 -7.97
C PRO A 417 13.25 18.61 -6.76
N LEU A 418 12.84 18.22 -5.54
CA LEU A 418 13.19 18.94 -4.31
C LEU A 418 14.65 18.75 -3.94
N LEU A 419 15.07 17.49 -3.85
CA LEU A 419 16.46 17.12 -3.54
C LEU A 419 17.40 17.62 -4.64
N SER A 420 16.95 17.56 -5.88
CA SER A 420 17.65 18.01 -7.08
C SER A 420 17.78 19.54 -7.15
N GLY A 421 16.73 20.30 -6.84
CA GLY A 421 16.80 21.76 -6.79
C GLY A 421 17.71 22.25 -5.66
N LEU A 422 17.63 21.63 -4.47
CA LEU A 422 18.56 21.90 -3.38
C LEU A 422 20.01 21.58 -3.77
N ALA A 423 20.26 20.42 -4.39
CA ALA A 423 21.59 20.05 -4.85
C ALA A 423 22.12 21.00 -5.93
N GLY A 424 21.28 21.46 -6.86
CA GLY A 424 21.66 22.44 -7.88
C GLY A 424 22.02 23.80 -7.28
N MET A 425 21.21 24.30 -6.35
CA MET A 425 21.47 25.56 -5.62
C MET A 425 22.78 25.49 -4.81
N TRP A 426 22.97 24.45 -4.00
CA TRP A 426 24.20 24.27 -3.22
C TRP A 426 25.43 23.98 -4.09
N GLY A 427 25.25 23.26 -5.21
CA GLY A 427 26.31 22.97 -6.17
C GLY A 427 26.81 24.21 -6.90
N ALA A 428 25.90 25.08 -7.36
CA ALA A 428 26.26 26.36 -7.95
C ALA A 428 27.00 27.25 -6.94
N LEU A 429 26.49 27.36 -5.71
CA LEU A 429 27.16 28.10 -4.63
C LEU A 429 28.55 27.54 -4.32
N LEU A 430 28.71 26.21 -4.28
CA LEU A 430 30.01 25.57 -4.07
C LEU A 430 31.00 25.92 -5.18
N VAL A 431 30.57 25.90 -6.45
CA VAL A 431 31.43 26.27 -7.59
C VAL A 431 31.82 27.76 -7.57
N ILE A 432 30.95 28.64 -7.06
CA ILE A 432 31.26 30.06 -6.85
C ILE A 432 32.30 30.24 -5.72
N LEU A 433 32.21 29.47 -4.63
CA LEU A 433 33.10 29.58 -3.47
C LEU A 433 34.42 28.80 -3.61
N LEU A 434 34.48 27.81 -4.50
CA LEU A 434 35.64 26.90 -4.63
C LEU A 434 36.97 27.62 -4.99
N PRO A 435 37.01 28.61 -5.90
CA PRO A 435 38.25 29.33 -6.23
C PRO A 435 38.80 30.08 -5.00
N ASP A 436 37.93 30.74 -4.24
CA ASP A 436 38.31 31.48 -3.03
C ASP A 436 38.81 30.54 -1.91
N LEU A 437 38.18 29.37 -1.73
CA LEU A 437 38.65 28.34 -0.79
C LEU A 437 40.02 27.77 -1.18
N ALA A 438 40.24 27.49 -2.47
CA ALA A 438 41.52 27.00 -2.98
C ALA A 438 42.63 28.06 -2.86
N PHE A 439 42.29 29.34 -3.02
CA PHE A 439 43.19 30.47 -2.86
C PHE A 439 43.57 30.71 -1.38
N GLN A 440 42.65 30.49 -0.43
CA GLN A 440 42.97 30.50 1.01
C GLN A 440 43.95 29.41 1.44
N PHE A 441 43.83 28.19 0.88
CA PHE A 441 44.77 27.11 1.19
C PHE A 441 46.19 27.33 0.62
N SER A 442 46.34 28.21 -0.37
CA SER A 442 47.61 28.49 -1.06
C SER A 442 48.21 29.85 -0.72
N SER A 443 47.47 30.76 -0.09
CA SER A 443 47.96 32.10 0.24
C SER A 443 47.40 32.64 1.56
N GLN A 444 48.27 33.28 2.34
CA GLN A 444 47.98 33.82 3.68
C GLN A 444 47.24 35.17 3.60
N VAL A 445 46.14 35.22 2.85
CA VAL A 445 45.44 36.44 2.46
C VAL A 445 44.32 36.80 3.44
N SER A 446 44.24 38.10 3.77
CA SER A 446 43.29 38.66 4.73
C SER A 446 41.83 38.42 4.37
N THR A 447 41.01 38.12 5.38
CA THR A 447 39.55 37.87 5.29
C THR A 447 38.76 38.98 4.58
N ALA A 448 39.24 40.22 4.58
CA ALA A 448 38.63 41.34 3.86
C ALA A 448 38.60 41.15 2.32
N ALA A 449 39.60 40.46 1.73
CA ALA A 449 39.60 40.17 0.29
C ALA A 449 38.53 39.14 -0.08
N LEU A 450 38.32 38.14 0.76
CA LEU A 450 37.25 37.14 0.63
C LEU A 450 35.87 37.81 0.62
N GLN A 451 35.64 38.72 1.57
CA GLN A 451 34.38 39.46 1.68
C GLN A 451 34.14 40.38 0.47
N SER A 452 35.21 40.92 -0.13
CA SER A 452 35.17 41.69 -1.38
C SER A 452 34.81 40.83 -2.60
N SER A 453 35.48 39.69 -2.80
CA SER A 453 35.20 38.77 -3.91
C SER A 453 33.78 38.19 -3.85
N ILE A 454 33.37 37.72 -2.66
CA ILE A 454 32.01 37.22 -2.42
C ILE A 454 30.98 38.32 -2.66
N ALA A 455 31.18 39.54 -2.14
CA ALA A 455 30.26 40.64 -2.42
C ALA A 455 30.19 40.99 -3.92
N LYS A 456 31.33 40.99 -4.62
CA LYS A 456 31.37 41.34 -6.05
C LYS A 456 30.75 40.26 -6.95
N GLY A 457 30.92 38.99 -6.60
CA GLY A 457 30.30 37.86 -7.30
C GLY A 457 28.81 37.68 -6.99
N LEU A 458 28.34 38.07 -5.79
CA LEU A 458 26.93 37.98 -5.39
C LEU A 458 26.10 39.22 -5.76
N ASN A 459 26.72 40.38 -5.97
CA ASN A 459 26.00 41.62 -6.32
C ASN A 459 25.82 41.83 -7.84
N ASP A 460 26.42 40.99 -8.69
CA ASP A 460 26.26 41.07 -10.16
C ASP A 460 25.43 39.88 -10.68
N ILE A 461 24.17 40.15 -11.04
CA ILE A 461 23.25 39.16 -11.64
C ILE A 461 23.85 38.55 -12.91
N GLN A 462 24.57 39.33 -13.72
CA GLN A 462 25.10 38.85 -15.01
C GLN A 462 26.24 37.86 -14.79
N TYR A 463 27.00 38.02 -13.69
CA TYR A 463 27.99 37.03 -13.26
C TYR A 463 27.32 35.76 -12.69
N LEU A 464 26.31 35.92 -11.83
CA LEU A 464 25.53 34.81 -11.24
C LEU A 464 24.82 33.95 -12.30
N LEU A 465 24.19 34.57 -13.31
CA LEU A 465 23.50 33.86 -14.40
C LEU A 465 24.45 33.35 -15.51
N SER A 466 25.77 33.43 -15.31
CA SER A 466 26.72 32.91 -16.30
C SER A 466 26.48 31.41 -16.54
N PRO A 467 26.58 30.94 -17.81
CA PRO A 467 26.13 29.61 -18.20
C PRO A 467 26.88 28.47 -17.50
N GLN A 468 28.10 28.73 -17.01
CA GLN A 468 28.88 27.81 -16.19
C GLN A 468 28.22 27.47 -14.85
N PHE A 469 27.60 28.43 -14.15
CA PHE A 469 26.95 28.19 -12.86
C PHE A 469 25.57 27.53 -13.05
N LEU A 470 24.85 27.86 -14.14
CA LEU A 470 23.64 27.15 -14.54
C LEU A 470 23.95 25.69 -14.92
N LEU A 471 25.04 25.43 -15.63
CA LEU A 471 25.51 24.08 -15.95
C LEU A 471 25.91 23.31 -14.68
N ALA A 472 26.62 23.96 -13.75
CA ALA A 472 26.92 23.37 -12.44
C ALA A 472 25.64 23.00 -11.68
N ALA A 473 24.65 23.90 -11.62
CA ALA A 473 23.36 23.62 -11.01
C ALA A 473 22.65 22.41 -11.65
N ALA A 474 22.70 22.25 -12.97
CA ALA A 474 22.15 21.09 -13.67
C ALA A 474 22.91 19.79 -13.35
N VAL A 475 24.24 19.81 -13.32
CA VAL A 475 25.10 18.64 -13.02
C VAL A 475 24.90 18.17 -11.57
N PHE A 476 24.96 19.10 -10.60
CA PHE A 476 24.68 18.77 -9.21
C PHE A 476 23.20 18.38 -9.00
N GLY A 477 22.27 19.01 -9.73
CA GLY A 477 20.86 18.62 -9.74
C GLY A 477 20.60 17.19 -10.25
N ALA A 478 21.41 16.66 -11.15
CA ALA A 478 21.32 15.26 -11.57
C ALA A 478 21.80 14.26 -10.49
N THR A 479 22.68 14.70 -9.58
CA THR A 479 23.41 13.83 -8.64
C THR A 479 22.51 13.07 -7.64
N PRO A 480 21.44 13.64 -7.05
CA PRO A 480 20.53 12.90 -6.16
C PRO A 480 19.92 11.63 -6.78
N ASN A 481 19.73 11.56 -8.10
CA ASN A 481 19.27 10.33 -8.75
C ASN A 481 20.25 9.17 -8.54
N LEU A 482 21.57 9.41 -8.53
CA LEU A 482 22.60 8.38 -8.28
C LEU A 482 22.51 7.82 -6.85
N VAL A 483 22.18 8.66 -5.87
CA VAL A 483 21.97 8.22 -4.48
C VAL A 483 20.64 7.45 -4.35
N ILE A 484 19.60 7.90 -5.07
CA ILE A 484 18.27 7.27 -5.08
C ILE A 484 18.27 5.92 -5.81
N GLN A 485 19.21 5.65 -6.73
CA GLN A 485 19.37 4.33 -7.37
C GLN A 485 19.50 3.18 -6.35
N GLY A 486 20.10 3.40 -5.17
CA GLY A 486 20.16 2.39 -4.10
C GLY A 486 18.79 2.02 -3.52
N LEU A 487 17.85 2.96 -3.49
CA LEU A 487 16.45 2.71 -3.11
C LEU A 487 15.59 2.21 -4.28
N GLN A 488 15.97 2.53 -5.52
CA GLN A 488 15.34 1.96 -6.71
C GLN A 488 15.66 0.47 -6.85
N ARG A 489 16.93 0.10 -6.75
CA ARG A 489 17.38 -1.30 -6.87
C ARG A 489 16.64 -2.24 -5.93
N ARG A 490 16.38 -1.83 -4.68
CA ARG A 490 15.60 -2.62 -3.71
C ARG A 490 14.12 -2.73 -4.06
N ALA A 491 13.53 -1.73 -4.69
CA ALA A 491 12.14 -1.80 -5.16
C ALA A 491 12.03 -2.64 -6.44
N GLU A 492 13.00 -2.53 -7.34
CA GLU A 492 13.10 -3.35 -8.56
C GLU A 492 13.36 -4.82 -8.21
N GLU A 493 14.19 -5.09 -7.20
CA GLU A 493 14.38 -6.40 -6.55
C GLU A 493 13.04 -6.95 -6.06
N TYR A 494 12.33 -6.23 -5.18
CA TYR A 494 11.00 -6.65 -4.70
C TYR A 494 9.97 -6.83 -5.83
N ALA A 495 9.97 -5.99 -6.86
CA ALA A 495 9.07 -6.12 -8.01
C ALA A 495 9.40 -7.37 -8.84
N SER A 496 10.69 -7.65 -9.05
CA SER A 496 11.16 -8.84 -9.76
C SER A 496 10.82 -10.12 -9.01
N GLU A 497 10.98 -10.13 -7.69
CA GLU A 497 10.64 -11.24 -6.81
C GLU A 497 9.12 -11.50 -6.81
N LEU A 498 8.30 -10.45 -6.62
CA LEU A 498 6.84 -10.56 -6.70
C LEU A 498 6.37 -11.09 -8.06
N LYS A 499 6.94 -10.57 -9.16
CA LYS A 499 6.65 -11.04 -10.52
C LYS A 499 7.06 -12.50 -10.71
N SER A 500 8.22 -12.91 -10.19
CA SER A 500 8.72 -14.28 -10.24
C SER A 500 7.87 -15.26 -9.40
N SER A 501 7.32 -14.80 -8.28
CA SER A 501 6.41 -15.56 -7.41
C SER A 501 4.96 -15.61 -7.90
N THR A 502 4.64 -14.94 -9.02
CA THR A 502 3.32 -15.05 -9.64
C THR A 502 3.41 -16.16 -10.68
N ALA A 503 2.60 -17.21 -10.53
CA ALA A 503 2.59 -18.33 -11.48
C ALA A 503 2.39 -17.80 -12.91
N SER A 504 3.41 -17.93 -13.75
CA SER A 504 3.34 -17.51 -15.14
C SER A 504 2.39 -18.46 -15.88
N VAL A 505 1.15 -18.01 -16.10
CA VAL A 505 0.26 -18.64 -17.08
C VAL A 505 0.98 -18.56 -18.42
N THR A 506 1.55 -19.68 -18.84
CA THR A 506 2.14 -19.82 -20.16
C THR A 506 1.01 -19.62 -21.14
N GLN A 507 0.97 -18.46 -21.81
CA GLN A 507 0.03 -18.20 -22.89
C GLN A 507 0.38 -19.11 -24.07
N ALA A 508 -0.15 -20.32 -24.03
CA ALA A 508 -0.27 -21.20 -25.19
C ALA A 508 -1.36 -20.65 -26.13
N SER A 509 -1.13 -19.45 -26.68
CA SER A 509 -1.91 -18.87 -27.76
C SER A 509 -0.99 -18.15 -28.73
N GLY A 510 -0.10 -18.92 -29.36
CA GLY A 510 0.57 -18.52 -30.59
C GLY A 510 -0.43 -18.47 -31.74
N VAL A 511 -1.35 -17.49 -31.72
CA VAL A 511 -2.18 -17.12 -32.86
C VAL A 511 -1.61 -15.83 -33.42
N LYS A 512 -0.92 -15.95 -34.56
CA LYS A 512 -0.57 -14.79 -35.38
C LYS A 512 -1.86 -14.16 -35.91
N ALA A 513 -1.95 -12.85 -35.80
CA ALA A 513 -2.71 -11.98 -36.70
C ALA A 513 -1.71 -10.98 -37.28
#